data_AF-A0AAP3EKF9-F1
#
_entry.id   AF-A0AAP3EKF9-F1
#
_cell.length_a   1.000
_cell.length_b   1.000
_cell.length_c   1.000
_cell.angle_alpha   90.00
_cell.angle_beta   90.00
_cell.angle_gamma   90.00
#
_symmetry.space_group_name_H-M   'P 1'
#
loop_
_entity.id
_entity.type
_entity.pdbx_description
1 polymer ?
#
loop_
_entity_poly.entity_id
_entity_poly.type
_entity_poly.pdbx_seq_one_letter_code
_entity_poly.pdbx_strand_id
1 'polypeptide(L)'
;ASQMARNPEGPQRLKDDAMDAVLAAADAGCFASYIEKQGGVLVPRKDYLIRTAYDLAEELNDYGEQSVQIYGIWSPLIGESSRVCTHPDNWKLVRRKPEAEDSARENGFDLQGGPAAPWTRGNNCPRVQETGNNGTEQPEERPAPWPQLPDGVEVNE
;
A
#
# COMPACT_ATOMS: atom_id res chain seq x y z
N ALA A 1 14.64 -7.82 6.89
CA ALA A 1 14.47 -6.53 6.21
C ALA A 1 15.47 -5.56 6.82
N SER A 2 16.52 -5.16 6.09
CA SER A 2 17.44 -4.13 6.57
C SER A 2 16.67 -2.82 6.64
N GLN A 3 16.53 -2.27 7.85
CA GLN A 3 16.08 -0.89 8.00
C GLN A 3 17.15 -0.01 7.37
N MET A 4 16.78 0.77 6.36
CA MET A 4 17.68 1.78 5.82
C MET A 4 17.98 2.76 6.95
N ALA A 5 19.26 2.99 7.24
CA ALA A 5 19.64 4.04 8.17
C ALA A 5 18.99 5.35 7.70
N ARG A 6 18.53 6.16 8.66
CA ARG A 6 17.93 7.48 8.39
C ARG A 6 18.83 8.24 7.40
N ASN A 7 18.25 8.88 6.40
CA ASN A 7 19.02 9.64 5.41
C ASN A 7 20.01 10.56 6.14
N PRO A 8 21.34 10.40 5.94
CA PRO A 8 22.33 11.22 6.64
C PRO A 8 22.20 12.71 6.31
N GLU A 9 21.61 13.04 5.16
CA GLU A 9 21.35 14.42 4.71
C GLU A 9 20.03 14.98 5.26
N GLY A 10 19.18 14.13 5.84
CA GLY A 10 17.92 14.55 6.47
C GLY A 10 18.13 15.06 7.91
N PRO A 11 17.20 15.88 8.43
CA PRO A 11 17.25 16.28 9.82
C PRO A 11 17.17 15.06 10.74
N GLN A 12 18.23 14.86 11.53
CA GLN A 12 18.34 13.79 12.53
C GLN A 12 17.23 13.86 13.59
N ARG A 13 16.69 15.06 13.83
CA ARG A 13 15.56 15.31 14.73
C ARG A 13 14.59 16.29 14.06
N LEU A 14 13.30 15.96 14.10
CA LEU A 14 12.25 16.85 13.58
C LEU A 14 11.95 17.98 14.57
N LYS A 15 11.32 19.06 14.06
CA LYS A 15 10.95 20.23 14.89
C LYS A 15 9.86 19.90 15.91
N ASP A 16 8.97 18.97 15.56
CA ASP A 16 7.91 18.49 16.44
C ASP A 16 8.34 17.21 17.14
N ASP A 17 8.37 17.27 18.48
CA ASP A 17 8.86 16.18 19.31
C ASP A 17 7.97 14.93 19.26
N ALA A 18 6.66 15.11 19.08
CA ALA A 18 5.74 13.98 18.99
C ALA A 18 5.96 13.21 17.68
N MET A 19 6.12 13.93 16.57
CA MET A 19 6.41 13.34 15.26
C MET A 19 7.79 12.68 15.25
N ASP A 20 8.79 13.34 15.82
CA ASP A 20 10.14 12.78 15.93
C ASP A 20 10.15 11.48 16.75
N ALA A 21 9.39 11.41 17.85
CA ALA A 21 9.28 10.20 18.66
C ALA A 21 8.70 9.01 17.90
N VAL A 22 7.70 9.24 17.02
CA VAL A 22 7.16 8.17 16.17
C VAL A 22 8.21 7.71 15.16
N LEU A 23 8.92 8.65 14.53
CA LEU A 23 9.96 8.35 13.56
C LEU A 23 11.12 7.58 14.19
N ALA A 24 11.59 8.01 15.38
CA ALA A 24 12.62 7.31 16.14
C ALA A 24 12.19 5.88 16.54
N ALA A 25 10.92 5.68 16.90
CA ALA A 25 10.40 4.34 17.17
C ALA A 25 10.38 3.45 15.91
N ALA A 26 10.06 4.03 14.74
CA ALA A 26 10.11 3.34 13.46
C ALA A 26 11.55 3.00 13.05
N ASP A 27 12.50 3.92 13.21
CA ASP A 27 13.93 3.73 12.97
C ASP A 27 14.50 2.60 13.84
N ALA A 28 14.07 2.53 15.11
CA ALA A 28 14.44 1.45 16.02
C ALA A 28 13.72 0.11 15.72
N GLY A 29 12.74 0.10 14.83
CA GLY A 29 11.92 -1.08 14.54
C GLY A 29 11.00 -1.51 15.69
N CYS A 30 10.74 -0.62 16.65
CA CYS A 30 9.94 -0.93 17.83
C CYS A 30 8.46 -0.63 17.55
N PHE A 31 7.74 -1.62 17.03
CA PHE A 31 6.35 -1.48 16.64
C PHE A 31 5.41 -1.11 17.81
N ALA A 32 5.68 -1.62 19.01
CA ALA A 32 4.90 -1.28 20.21
C ALA A 32 4.97 0.22 20.52
N SER A 33 6.19 0.76 20.64
CA SER A 33 6.43 2.19 20.85
C SER A 33 5.85 3.02 19.70
N TYR A 34 5.96 2.59 18.45
CA TYR A 34 5.39 3.29 17.30
C TYR A 34 3.86 3.47 17.43
N ILE A 35 3.13 2.40 17.78
CA ILE A 35 1.68 2.46 17.98
C ILE A 35 1.32 3.40 19.12
N GLU A 36 2.02 3.28 20.25
CA GLU A 36 1.79 4.14 21.42
C GLU A 36 2.00 5.62 21.06
N LYS A 37 3.07 5.95 20.34
CA LYS A 37 3.38 7.33 19.92
C LYS A 37 2.43 7.88 18.85
N GLN A 38 1.79 7.03 18.05
CA GLN A 38 0.73 7.45 17.12
C GLN A 38 -0.61 7.80 17.80
N GLY A 39 -0.75 7.47 19.09
CA GLY A 39 -1.97 7.68 19.88
C GLY A 39 -2.48 6.42 20.57
N GLY A 40 -1.94 5.24 20.22
CA GLY A 40 -2.35 3.95 20.76
C GLY A 40 -3.42 3.23 19.92
N VAL A 41 -3.74 2.00 20.31
CA VAL A 41 -4.57 1.07 19.53
C VAL A 41 -6.03 1.51 19.38
N LEU A 42 -6.56 2.25 20.37
CA LEU A 42 -7.98 2.61 20.44
C LEU A 42 -8.30 4.00 19.86
N VAL A 43 -7.32 4.66 19.24
CA VAL A 43 -7.53 5.97 18.63
C VAL A 43 -8.16 5.81 17.25
N PRO A 44 -9.23 6.57 16.92
CA PRO A 44 -9.78 6.59 15.58
C PRO A 44 -8.70 6.97 14.57
N ARG A 45 -8.67 6.28 13.43
CA ARG A 45 -7.62 6.52 12.42
C ARG A 45 -7.46 7.99 12.09
N LYS A 46 -8.56 8.76 11.97
CA LYS A 46 -8.58 10.20 11.66
C LYS A 46 -7.71 11.06 12.58
N ASP A 47 -7.47 10.61 13.81
CA ASP A 47 -6.78 11.38 14.86
C ASP A 47 -5.32 10.92 15.04
N TYR A 48 -4.79 10.07 14.15
CA TYR A 48 -3.38 9.67 14.16
C TYR A 48 -2.46 10.85 13.91
N LEU A 49 -1.33 10.84 14.62
CA LEU A 49 -0.31 11.89 14.55
C LEU A 49 0.32 12.02 13.16
N ILE A 50 0.51 10.91 12.45
CA ILE A 50 1.21 10.85 11.16
C ILE A 50 0.34 10.23 10.07
N ARG A 51 0.51 10.74 8.84
CA ARG A 51 -0.07 10.28 7.59
C ARG A 51 0.96 10.12 6.50
N THR A 52 0.62 9.32 5.50
CA THR A 52 1.34 9.28 4.23
C THR A 52 1.20 10.63 3.52
N ALA A 53 2.33 11.20 3.12
CA ALA A 53 2.41 12.37 2.27
C ALA A 53 2.49 11.90 0.81
N TYR A 54 1.61 12.45 -0.02
CA TYR A 54 1.61 12.22 -1.45
C TYR A 54 2.15 13.46 -2.16
N ASP A 55 2.78 13.22 -3.31
CA ASP A 55 3.20 14.26 -4.22
C ASP A 55 2.91 13.84 -5.67
N LEU A 56 2.89 14.80 -6.57
CA LEU A 56 2.77 14.50 -8.00
C LEU A 56 4.13 14.09 -8.54
N ALA A 57 4.16 13.01 -9.32
CA ALA A 57 5.37 12.58 -10.00
C ALA A 57 5.88 13.68 -10.94
N GLU A 58 7.18 13.90 -10.95
CA GLU A 58 7.83 14.85 -11.88
C GLU A 58 7.76 14.35 -13.33
N GLU A 59 7.89 13.03 -13.51
CA GLU A 59 7.79 12.37 -14.81
C GLU A 59 6.37 11.87 -15.09
N LEU A 60 5.96 12.00 -16.35
CA LEU A 60 4.71 11.42 -16.84
C LEU A 60 4.90 9.90 -16.99
N ASN A 61 3.85 9.15 -16.70
CA ASN A 61 3.84 7.71 -16.94
C ASN A 61 3.91 7.40 -18.46
N ASP A 62 4.04 6.12 -18.81
CA ASP A 62 4.07 5.65 -20.21
C ASP A 62 2.80 6.01 -21.02
N TYR A 63 1.74 6.44 -20.33
CA TYR A 63 0.46 6.88 -20.90
C TYR A 63 0.31 8.40 -20.97
N GLY A 64 1.32 9.18 -20.56
CA GLY A 64 1.30 10.64 -20.59
C GLY A 64 0.54 11.29 -19.43
N GLU A 65 0.27 10.56 -18.35
CA GLU A 65 -0.42 11.07 -17.16
C GLU A 65 0.55 11.34 -16.02
N GLN A 66 0.27 12.38 -15.24
CA GLN A 66 1.02 12.68 -14.02
C GLN A 66 0.51 11.80 -12.88
N SER A 67 1.34 10.84 -12.45
CA SER A 67 0.97 9.89 -11.40
C SER A 67 1.14 10.48 -9.99
N VAL A 68 0.41 9.95 -9.01
CA VAL A 68 0.57 10.32 -7.59
C VAL A 68 1.58 9.37 -6.94
N GLN A 69 2.68 9.90 -6.42
CA GLN A 69 3.72 9.15 -5.75
C GLN A 69 3.67 9.36 -4.23
N ILE A 70 4.10 8.34 -3.48
CA ILE A 70 4.34 8.49 -2.05
C ILE A 70 5.67 9.25 -1.87
N TYR A 71 5.58 10.45 -1.32
CA TYR A 71 6.74 11.27 -0.97
C TYR A 71 7.34 10.84 0.38
N GLY A 72 6.48 10.56 1.36
CA GLY A 72 6.90 10.16 2.68
C GLY A 72 5.80 10.32 3.71
N ILE A 73 6.06 11.05 4.78
CA ILE A 73 5.13 11.22 5.88
C ILE A 73 4.91 12.69 6.24
N TRP A 74 3.76 13.01 6.85
CA TRP A 74 3.45 14.33 7.41
C TRP A 74 2.47 14.23 8.57
N SER A 75 2.34 15.30 9.36
CA SER A 75 1.37 15.38 10.44
C SER A 75 0.18 16.29 10.08
N PRO A 76 -1.06 15.78 10.11
CA PRO A 76 -2.27 16.59 9.88
C PRO A 76 -2.43 17.76 10.86
N LEU A 77 -1.90 17.62 12.07
CA LEU A 77 -2.04 18.62 13.13
C LEU A 77 -1.11 19.83 12.92
N ILE A 78 0.03 19.61 12.27
CA ILE A 78 1.05 20.63 12.00
C ILE A 78 0.87 21.23 10.59
N GLY A 79 0.31 20.45 9.66
CA GLY A 79 0.09 20.85 8.28
C GLY A 79 1.24 20.48 7.36
N GLU A 80 1.24 21.02 6.13
CA GLU A 80 2.16 20.61 5.05
C GLU A 80 3.63 20.92 5.32
N SER A 81 3.92 21.86 6.21
CA SER A 81 5.29 22.18 6.64
C SER A 81 5.99 21.04 7.38
N SER A 82 5.23 20.02 7.81
CA SER A 82 5.74 18.82 8.49
C SER A 82 6.05 17.65 7.55
N ARG A 83 5.99 17.85 6.23
CA ARG A 83 6.33 16.82 5.25
C ARG A 83 7.80 16.42 5.38
N VAL A 84 8.04 15.11 5.46
CA VAL A 84 9.37 14.50 5.54
C VAL A 84 9.48 13.43 4.46
N CYS A 85 10.48 13.56 3.59
CA CYS A 85 10.81 12.55 2.58
C CYS A 85 11.42 11.32 3.27
N THR A 86 10.83 10.13 3.06
CA THR A 86 11.33 8.87 3.61
C THR A 86 12.12 8.04 2.60
N HIS A 87 11.97 8.34 1.31
CA HIS A 87 12.62 7.64 0.20
C HIS A 87 13.26 8.65 -0.75
N PRO A 88 14.48 9.15 -0.44
CA PRO A 88 15.19 10.06 -1.32
C PRO A 88 15.73 9.36 -2.58
N ASP A 89 15.89 8.04 -2.52
CA ASP A 89 16.53 7.27 -3.59
C ASP A 89 15.55 6.96 -4.73
N ASN A 90 15.97 7.26 -5.94
CA ASN A 90 15.27 6.85 -7.16
C ASN A 90 15.80 5.48 -7.60
N TRP A 91 14.89 4.52 -7.80
CA TRP A 91 15.20 3.20 -8.33
C TRP A 91 14.59 3.04 -9.72
N LYS A 92 15.30 2.35 -10.61
CA LYS A 92 14.79 1.98 -11.93
C LYS A 92 14.72 0.47 -12.03
N LEU A 93 13.62 -0.04 -12.57
CA LEU A 93 13.50 -1.46 -12.87
C LEU A 93 14.51 -1.80 -13.99
N VAL A 94 15.52 -2.60 -13.65
CA VAL A 94 16.51 -3.08 -14.62
C VAL A 94 16.32 -4.58 -14.79
N ARG A 95 16.24 -5.04 -16.04
CA ARG A 95 16.19 -6.47 -16.34
C ARG A 95 17.42 -7.16 -15.74
N ARG A 96 17.20 -8.23 -14.96
CA ARG A 96 18.29 -9.05 -14.43
C ARG A 96 19.16 -9.54 -15.59
N LYS A 97 20.47 -9.28 -15.52
CA LYS A 97 21.41 -9.78 -16.52
C LYS A 97 21.35 -11.32 -16.51
N PRO A 98 21.36 -11.99 -17.67
CA PRO A 98 21.51 -13.44 -17.69
C PRO A 98 22.83 -13.77 -16.98
N GLU A 99 22.76 -14.60 -15.95
CA GLU A 99 23.96 -15.14 -15.32
C GLU A 99 24.67 -15.99 -16.36
N ALA A 100 26.00 -15.85 -16.47
CA ALA A 100 26.79 -16.71 -17.32
C ALA A 100 26.54 -18.17 -16.91
N GLU A 101 26.45 -19.06 -17.90
CA GLU A 101 25.96 -20.45 -17.78
C GLU A 101 26.76 -21.33 -16.79
N ASP A 102 27.84 -20.81 -16.19
CA ASP A 102 28.69 -21.53 -15.24
C ASP A 102 28.18 -21.53 -13.79
N SER A 103 27.08 -20.83 -13.49
CA SER A 103 26.48 -20.79 -12.14
C SER A 103 25.32 -21.78 -11.92
N ALA A 104 25.09 -22.70 -12.86
CA ALA A 104 24.00 -23.69 -12.81
C ALA A 104 24.10 -24.74 -11.67
N ARG A 105 24.90 -24.53 -10.62
CA ARG A 105 25.12 -25.52 -9.56
C ARG A 105 25.05 -25.02 -8.12
N GLU A 106 24.51 -23.83 -7.85
CA GLU A 106 24.23 -23.47 -6.46
C GLU A 106 22.78 -23.03 -6.25
N ASN A 107 21.96 -24.05 -5.94
CA ASN A 107 20.73 -23.95 -5.16
C ASN A 107 19.68 -22.96 -5.67
N GLY A 108 19.23 -23.18 -6.90
CA GLY A 108 17.88 -22.80 -7.29
C GLY A 108 16.89 -23.53 -6.40
N PHE A 109 16.36 -22.85 -5.38
CA PHE A 109 15.10 -23.21 -4.73
C PHE A 109 13.96 -22.91 -5.71
N ASP A 110 14.00 -23.51 -6.88
CA ASP A 110 12.85 -23.61 -7.75
C ASP A 110 12.13 -24.87 -7.29
N LEU A 111 11.28 -24.72 -6.27
CA LEU A 111 10.28 -25.73 -6.00
C LEU A 111 9.48 -25.81 -7.29
N GLN A 112 9.71 -26.87 -8.07
CA GLN A 112 8.92 -27.20 -9.23
C GLN A 112 7.49 -27.40 -8.73
N GLY A 113 6.75 -26.30 -8.62
CA GLY A 113 5.38 -26.27 -8.19
C GLY A 113 4.62 -27.03 -9.25
N GLY A 114 4.15 -28.24 -8.90
CA GLY A 114 3.03 -28.84 -9.62
C GLY A 114 1.89 -27.82 -9.71
N PRO A 115 0.90 -28.00 -10.59
CA PRO A 115 -0.17 -27.02 -10.80
C PRO A 115 -1.04 -26.89 -9.54
N ALA A 116 -0.54 -26.14 -8.56
CA ALA A 116 -1.29 -25.69 -7.42
C ALA A 116 -2.15 -24.56 -7.95
N ALA A 117 -3.45 -24.82 -8.03
CA ALA A 117 -4.43 -23.80 -8.39
C ALA A 117 -4.16 -22.55 -7.53
N PRO A 118 -4.13 -21.35 -8.12
CA PRO A 118 -4.06 -20.11 -7.37
C PRO A 118 -5.16 -20.13 -6.31
N TRP A 119 -4.78 -20.00 -5.05
CA TRP A 119 -5.68 -20.05 -3.90
C TRP A 119 -6.87 -19.13 -4.15
N THR A 120 -8.06 -19.71 -4.36
CA THR A 120 -9.28 -18.91 -4.55
C THR A 120 -9.68 -18.30 -3.21
N ARG A 121 -9.92 -16.99 -3.27
CA ARG A 121 -10.24 -16.13 -2.15
C ARG A 121 -11.58 -16.52 -1.51
N GLY A 122 -11.53 -16.92 -0.24
CA GLY A 122 -12.53 -16.55 0.76
C GLY A 122 -13.73 -17.46 0.93
N ASN A 123 -13.67 -18.31 1.97
CA ASN A 123 -14.84 -18.51 2.81
C ASN A 123 -14.41 -18.57 4.28
N ASN A 124 -14.44 -17.41 4.96
CA ASN A 124 -14.37 -17.32 6.43
C ASN A 124 -15.76 -17.12 7.05
N CYS A 125 -16.82 -17.52 6.34
CA CYS A 125 -18.16 -17.57 6.90
C CYS A 125 -18.44 -19.02 7.29
N PRO A 126 -18.53 -19.38 8.59
CA PRO A 126 -19.06 -20.67 8.96
C PRO A 126 -20.50 -20.75 8.46
N ARG A 127 -20.84 -21.85 7.78
CA ARG A 127 -22.20 -22.11 7.30
C ARG A 127 -23.13 -22.16 8.51
N VAL A 128 -24.08 -21.23 8.59
CA VAL A 128 -25.22 -21.36 9.51
C VAL A 128 -25.93 -22.67 9.17
N GLN A 129 -26.04 -23.56 10.15
CA GLN A 129 -26.86 -24.76 10.06
C GLN A 129 -28.32 -24.31 10.13
N GLU A 130 -28.96 -24.09 8.99
CA GLU A 130 -30.41 -23.92 8.95
C GLU A 130 -31.06 -25.30 8.92
N THR A 131 -31.64 -25.67 10.06
CA THR A 131 -32.66 -26.70 10.18
C THR A 131 -33.93 -26.23 9.48
N GLY A 132 -34.43 -26.98 8.49
CA GLY A 132 -35.82 -26.84 8.04
C GLY A 132 -36.07 -27.03 6.55
N ASN A 133 -36.35 -28.29 6.18
CA ASN A 133 -37.43 -28.72 5.28
C ASN A 133 -37.57 -28.12 3.85
N ASN A 134 -37.21 -28.96 2.87
CA ASN A 134 -37.83 -29.22 1.55
C ASN A 134 -38.75 -28.14 0.90
N GLY A 135 -38.27 -27.58 -0.22
CA GLY A 135 -39.09 -26.93 -1.24
C GLY A 135 -38.25 -26.32 -2.37
N THR A 136 -38.41 -26.85 -3.58
CA THR A 136 -37.80 -26.42 -4.84
C THR A 136 -38.10 -24.96 -5.18
N GLU A 137 -37.11 -24.20 -5.69
CA GLU A 137 -37.16 -23.20 -6.79
C GLU A 137 -36.02 -22.17 -6.64
N GLN A 138 -35.05 -22.19 -7.57
CA GLN A 138 -34.06 -21.11 -7.75
C GLN A 138 -34.73 -19.95 -8.51
N PRO A 139 -34.61 -18.69 -8.07
CA PRO A 139 -34.77 -17.56 -8.97
C PRO A 139 -33.45 -17.31 -9.71
N GLU A 140 -33.51 -17.33 -11.03
CA GLU A 140 -32.43 -16.95 -11.93
C GLU A 140 -32.16 -15.43 -11.79
N GLU A 141 -31.16 -15.05 -10.98
CA GLU A 141 -30.69 -13.66 -10.92
C GLU A 141 -29.90 -13.32 -12.18
N ARG A 142 -30.55 -12.64 -13.12
CA ARG A 142 -29.91 -11.98 -14.25
C ARG A 142 -29.04 -10.83 -13.72
N PRO A 143 -27.76 -10.69 -14.11
CA PRO A 143 -26.94 -9.59 -13.64
C PRO A 143 -27.50 -8.25 -14.13
N ALA A 144 -27.55 -7.27 -13.23
CA ALA A 144 -27.99 -5.92 -13.54
C ALA A 144 -27.05 -5.27 -14.59
N PRO A 145 -27.56 -4.58 -15.62
CA PRO A 145 -26.71 -3.85 -16.54
C PRO A 145 -26.11 -2.62 -15.87
N TRP A 146 -24.86 -2.30 -16.22
CA TRP A 146 -24.12 -1.13 -15.77
C TRP A 146 -24.86 0.17 -16.11
N PRO A 147 -24.83 1.20 -15.23
CA PRO A 147 -25.41 2.50 -15.55
C PRO A 147 -24.61 3.18 -16.66
N GLN A 148 -25.27 3.49 -17.79
CA GLN A 148 -24.69 4.27 -18.88
C GLN A 148 -24.72 5.75 -18.52
N LEU A 149 -23.61 6.46 -18.72
CA LEU A 149 -23.55 7.92 -18.66
C LEU A 149 -24.39 8.51 -19.81
N PRO A 150 -25.12 9.62 -19.59
CA PRO A 150 -25.92 10.22 -20.65
C PRO A 150 -25.02 10.85 -21.73
N ASP A 151 -25.25 10.46 -22.98
CA ASP A 151 -24.73 11.14 -24.16
C ASP A 151 -25.41 12.51 -24.30
N GLY A 152 -24.64 13.59 -24.22
CA GLY A 152 -25.15 14.93 -24.53
C GLY A 152 -24.45 16.07 -23.80
N VAL A 153 -23.25 16.43 -24.25
CA VAL A 153 -22.82 17.82 -24.23
C VAL A 153 -22.67 18.24 -25.68
N GLU A 154 -23.65 19.02 -26.14
CA GLU A 154 -23.54 19.78 -27.37
C GLU A 154 -22.42 20.82 -27.18
N VAL A 155 -21.44 20.80 -28.07
CA VAL A 155 -20.49 21.91 -28.20
C VAL A 155 -21.20 22.97 -29.03
N ASN A 156 -21.62 24.05 -28.36
CA ASN A 156 -22.19 25.22 -29.03
C ASN A 156 -21.14 26.33 -29.15
N GLU A 157 -20.78 26.55 -30.43
CA GLU A 157 -20.07 27.63 -31.14
C GLU A 157 -18.54 27.78 -30.98
#